data_AF-A0A8H4QXT8-F1
#
_entry.id   AF-A0A8H4QXT8-F1
#
_cell.length_a   1.000
_cell.length_b   1.000
_cell.length_c   1.000
_cell.angle_alpha   90.00
_cell.angle_beta   90.00
_cell.angle_gamma   90.00
#
_symmetry.space_group_name_H-M   'P 1'
#
loop_
_entity.id
_entity.type
_entity.pdbx_description
1 polymer ?
#
loop_
_entity_poly.entity_id
_entity_poly.type
_entity_poly.pdbx_seq_one_letter_code
_entity_poly.pdbx_strand_id
1 'polypeptide(L)'
;MQFDIKITFNLQRGDHDRDRRERMAFWDAEDTVLWFKQRGYTLYKRMDANASHVVPSLPSAEVGLDEYPYSYYENDMSNPHIVPLRAYGEGKVTFAQDSKNRHVAIKIVHQDSDEHRILEFLRNQDLETLKEHCVVPVLDILSIEGFCFVVMPRFVA
;
A
#
# COMPACT_ATOMS: atom_id res chain seq x y z
N MET A 1 -20.92 -3.05 12.01
CA MET A 1 -21.14 -3.60 10.66
C MET A 1 -19.80 -4.10 10.17
N GLN A 2 -19.72 -5.36 9.77
CA GLN A 2 -18.53 -5.91 9.14
C GLN A 2 -18.66 -5.63 7.65
N PHE A 3 -17.79 -4.76 7.13
CA PHE A 3 -17.68 -4.54 5.69
C PHE A 3 -16.85 -5.71 5.14
N ASP A 4 -17.39 -6.43 4.16
CA ASP A 4 -16.64 -7.44 3.42
C ASP A 4 -16.38 -6.88 2.02
N ILE A 5 -15.11 -6.56 1.76
CA ILE A 5 -14.68 -6.08 0.44
C ILE A 5 -14.36 -7.27 -0.45
N LYS A 6 -14.67 -7.14 -1.75
CA LYS A 6 -14.43 -8.18 -2.75
C LYS A 6 -13.72 -7.60 -3.95
N ILE A 7 -12.83 -8.40 -4.53
CA ILE A 7 -12.11 -8.06 -5.75
C ILE A 7 -12.78 -8.78 -6.92
N THR A 8 -13.31 -8.00 -7.86
CA THR A 8 -14.06 -8.51 -9.02
C THR A 8 -13.35 -8.27 -10.35
N PHE A 9 -12.22 -7.57 -10.34
CA PHE A 9 -11.41 -7.25 -11.51
C PHE A 9 -10.25 -8.22 -11.66
N ASN A 10 -9.74 -8.38 -12.88
CA ASN A 10 -8.61 -9.25 -13.14
C ASN A 10 -7.30 -8.60 -12.66
N LEU A 11 -6.39 -9.38 -12.09
CA LEU A 11 -5.02 -8.96 -11.77
C LEU A 11 -4.01 -9.37 -12.85
N GLN A 12 -4.37 -10.23 -13.80
CA GLN A 12 -3.47 -10.64 -14.88
C GLN A 12 -3.19 -9.48 -15.85
N ARG A 13 -2.14 -9.65 -16.65
CA ARG A 13 -1.72 -8.68 -17.67
C ARG A 13 -2.68 -8.80 -18.86
N GLY A 14 -3.63 -7.88 -18.97
CA GLY A 14 -4.66 -7.78 -20.01
C GLY A 14 -5.11 -6.32 -20.20
N ASP A 15 -6.13 -6.09 -21.03
CA ASP A 15 -6.59 -4.77 -21.54
C ASP A 15 -6.40 -3.60 -20.54
N HIS A 16 -5.36 -2.81 -20.80
CA HIS A 16 -4.66 -2.04 -19.77
C HIS A 16 -5.49 -0.91 -19.15
N ASP A 17 -6.45 -0.35 -19.87
CA ASP A 17 -7.19 0.84 -19.43
C ASP A 17 -8.48 0.54 -18.66
N ARG A 18 -9.18 -0.55 -18.99
CA ARG A 18 -10.38 -0.96 -18.25
C ARG A 18 -9.99 -1.53 -16.89
N ASP A 19 -9.03 -2.45 -16.89
CA ASP A 19 -8.50 -3.06 -15.68
C ASP A 19 -7.94 -2.02 -14.71
N ARG A 20 -7.31 -0.96 -15.23
CA ARG A 20 -6.76 0.14 -14.42
C ARG A 20 -7.84 0.93 -13.69
N ARG A 21 -8.92 1.32 -14.39
CA ARG A 21 -10.02 2.10 -13.78
C ARG A 21 -10.76 1.31 -12.70
N GLU A 22 -11.03 0.03 -12.93
CA GLU A 22 -11.69 -0.83 -11.93
C GLU A 22 -10.82 -1.00 -10.68
N ARG A 23 -9.49 -1.14 -10.84
CA ARG A 23 -8.54 -1.18 -9.71
C ARG A 23 -8.50 0.15 -8.95
N MET A 24 -8.46 1.28 -9.64
CA MET A 24 -8.50 2.60 -9.00
C MET A 24 -9.80 2.80 -8.23
N ALA A 25 -10.94 2.50 -8.85
CA ALA A 25 -12.26 2.60 -8.23
C ALA A 25 -12.38 1.71 -6.99
N PHE A 26 -11.79 0.51 -7.01
CA PHE A 26 -11.74 -0.36 -5.84
C PHE A 26 -11.00 0.28 -4.66
N TRP A 27 -9.82 0.87 -4.89
CA TRP A 27 -9.05 1.51 -3.83
C TRP A 27 -9.72 2.76 -3.26
N ASP A 28 -10.43 3.49 -4.11
CA ASP A 28 -11.12 4.74 -3.74
C ASP A 28 -12.54 4.49 -3.17
N ALA A 29 -13.06 3.27 -3.26
CA ALA A 29 -14.39 2.93 -2.75
C ALA A 29 -14.48 3.11 -1.22
N GLU A 30 -15.59 3.68 -0.75
CA GLU A 30 -15.82 3.96 0.68
C GLU A 30 -15.67 2.71 1.54
N ASP A 31 -16.23 1.58 1.10
CA ASP A 31 -16.12 0.30 1.80
C ASP A 31 -14.66 -0.15 1.94
N THR A 32 -13.85 -0.01 0.88
CA THR A 32 -12.41 -0.32 0.91
C THR A 32 -11.67 0.59 1.89
N VAL A 33 -11.90 1.90 1.81
CA VAL A 33 -11.28 2.87 2.71
C VAL A 33 -11.63 2.57 4.17
N LEU A 34 -12.90 2.32 4.48
CA LEU A 34 -13.36 1.98 5.82
C LEU A 34 -12.80 0.64 6.30
N TRP A 35 -12.71 -0.36 5.43
CA TRP A 35 -12.17 -1.68 5.75
C TRP A 35 -10.71 -1.63 6.21
N PHE A 36 -9.87 -0.84 5.51
CA PHE A 36 -8.48 -0.61 5.90
C PHE A 36 -8.37 0.24 7.16
N LYS A 37 -9.20 1.28 7.28
CA LYS A 37 -9.21 2.16 8.46
C LYS A 37 -9.51 1.40 9.74
N GLN A 38 -10.47 0.47 9.71
CA GLN A 38 -10.81 -0.41 10.84
C GLN A 38 -9.65 -1.33 11.26
N ARG A 39 -8.68 -1.57 10.37
CA ARG A 39 -7.48 -2.39 10.60
C ARG A 39 -6.23 -1.55 10.89
N GLY A 40 -6.38 -0.24 11.10
CA GLY A 40 -5.29 0.65 11.47
C GLY A 40 -4.50 1.21 10.28
N TYR A 41 -5.04 1.14 9.06
CA TYR A 41 -4.41 1.68 7.85
C TYR A 41 -5.26 2.79 7.25
N THR A 42 -4.69 3.99 7.14
CA THR A 42 -5.31 5.12 6.45
C THR A 42 -4.78 5.17 5.03
N LEU A 43 -5.57 4.73 4.05
CA LEU A 43 -5.18 4.76 2.64
C LEU A 43 -4.85 6.18 2.19
N TYR A 44 -3.87 6.31 1.30
CA TYR A 44 -3.61 7.55 0.57
C TYR A 44 -4.84 7.92 -0.25
N LYS A 45 -5.04 9.22 -0.45
CA LYS A 45 -6.15 9.74 -1.23
C LYS A 45 -5.68 10.21 -2.59
N ARG A 46 -6.53 10.06 -3.59
CA ARG A 46 -6.32 10.65 -4.91
C ARG A 46 -6.52 12.16 -4.85
N MET A 47 -5.69 12.91 -5.58
CA MET A 47 -5.80 14.38 -5.62
C MET A 47 -7.04 14.86 -6.39
N ASP A 48 -7.40 14.16 -7.46
CA ASP A 48 -8.62 14.38 -8.23
C ASP A 48 -9.10 13.04 -8.81
N ALA A 49 -10.37 12.93 -9.21
CA ALA A 49 -10.97 11.65 -9.63
C ALA A 49 -10.28 11.00 -10.85
N ASN A 50 -9.55 11.78 -11.66
CA ASN A 50 -8.87 11.31 -12.87
C ASN A 50 -7.34 11.20 -12.68
N ALA A 51 -6.81 11.57 -11.51
CA ALA A 51 -5.40 11.59 -11.26
C ALA A 51 -4.86 10.18 -11.10
N SER A 52 -3.80 9.88 -11.82
CA SER A 52 -2.95 8.71 -11.60
C SER A 52 -2.27 8.74 -10.22
N HIS A 53 -2.21 9.92 -9.60
CA HIS A 53 -1.45 10.18 -8.40
C HIS A 53 -2.30 10.13 -7.12
N VAL A 54 -1.73 9.48 -6.11
CA VAL A 54 -2.23 9.47 -4.73
C VAL A 54 -1.23 10.16 -3.81
N VAL A 55 -1.74 10.72 -2.72
CA VAL A 55 -0.97 11.49 -1.72
C VAL A 55 -1.36 11.06 -0.31
N PRO A 56 -0.49 11.23 0.70
CA PRO A 56 -0.83 10.94 2.08
C PRO A 56 -2.15 11.60 2.49
N SER A 57 -3.01 10.83 3.16
CA SER A 57 -4.30 11.33 3.64
C SER A 57 -4.15 12.11 4.94
N LEU A 58 -3.18 11.75 5.77
CA LEU A 58 -2.81 12.45 6.99
C LEU A 58 -1.52 13.25 6.76
N PRO A 59 -1.32 14.37 7.48
CA PRO A 59 -0.05 15.08 7.46
C PRO A 59 1.12 14.13 7.75
N SER A 60 2.16 14.22 6.92
CA SER A 60 3.41 13.47 7.08
C SER A 60 4.41 14.35 7.83
N ALA A 61 5.31 13.74 8.61
CA ALA A 61 6.43 14.46 9.20
C ALA A 61 7.30 15.11 8.12
N GLU A 62 7.98 16.21 8.44
CA GLU A 62 8.92 16.88 7.52
C GLU A 62 10.10 15.97 7.15
N VAL A 63 10.54 15.17 8.12
CA VAL A 63 11.57 14.15 7.95
C VAL A 63 11.08 12.85 8.60
N GLY A 64 11.07 11.76 7.83
CA GLY A 64 10.89 10.41 8.35
C GLY A 64 12.24 9.82 8.73
N LEU A 65 12.64 9.93 10.00
CA LEU A 65 13.82 9.26 10.55
C LEU A 65 13.44 7.90 11.14
N ASP A 66 12.75 7.07 10.36
CA ASP A 66 12.34 5.77 10.87
C ASP A 66 13.51 4.77 10.89
N GLU A 67 13.56 3.96 11.94
CA GLU A 67 14.46 2.80 11.99
C GLU A 67 14.03 1.75 10.96
N TYR A 68 14.97 0.88 10.56
CA TYR A 68 14.64 -0.30 9.75
C TYR A 68 13.40 -0.99 10.33
N PRO A 69 12.37 -1.26 9.50
CA PRO A 69 12.44 -1.43 8.05
C PRO A 69 11.87 -0.30 7.18
N TYR A 70 11.65 0.89 7.72
CA TYR A 70 11.08 1.99 6.95
C TYR A 70 12.17 2.80 6.28
N SER A 71 11.88 3.38 5.11
CA SER A 71 12.85 4.22 4.42
C SER A 71 12.85 5.63 5.00
N TYR A 72 14.05 6.22 5.08
CA TYR A 72 14.18 7.65 5.23
C TYR A 72 13.45 8.40 4.10
N TYR A 73 12.75 9.47 4.45
CA TYR A 73 12.23 10.41 3.47
C TYR A 73 12.33 11.83 3.99
N GLU A 74 12.60 12.75 3.07
CA GLU A 74 12.62 14.18 3.33
C GLU A 74 11.55 14.82 2.47
N ASN A 75 10.64 15.54 3.12
CA ASN A 75 9.64 16.32 2.44
C ASN A 75 10.25 17.69 2.17
N ASP A 76 10.80 17.91 0.97
CA ASP A 76 11.23 19.23 0.54
C ASP A 76 9.99 20.14 0.35
N MET A 77 9.64 20.84 1.43
CA MET A 77 8.53 21.78 1.48
C MET A 77 8.89 23.15 0.87
N SER A 78 10.12 23.33 0.36
CA SER A 78 10.55 24.62 -0.22
C SER A 78 9.84 24.93 -1.54
N ASN A 79 9.37 23.91 -2.25
CA ASN A 79 8.59 24.06 -3.47
C ASN A 79 7.10 23.75 -3.19
N PRO A 80 6.21 24.75 -3.15
CA PRO A 80 4.79 24.55 -2.87
C PRO A 80 4.04 23.76 -3.96
N HIS A 81 4.68 23.49 -5.10
CA HIS A 81 4.12 22.68 -6.18
C HIS A 81 4.45 21.18 -6.05
N ILE A 82 5.40 20.82 -5.18
CA ILE A 82 5.73 19.43 -4.87
C ILE A 82 4.80 18.97 -3.75
N VAL A 83 4.03 17.91 -4.01
CA VAL A 83 3.31 17.22 -2.94
C VAL A 83 4.18 16.07 -2.49
N PRO A 84 4.72 16.11 -1.26
CA PRO A 84 5.63 15.08 -0.80
C PRO A 84 4.96 13.71 -0.77
N LEU A 85 5.76 12.67 -1.02
CA LEU A 85 5.32 11.27 -1.06
C LEU A 85 4.18 11.00 -2.06
N ARG A 86 3.93 11.89 -3.02
CA ARG A 86 3.08 11.64 -4.18
C ARG A 86 3.56 10.38 -4.90
N ALA A 87 2.66 9.48 -5.22
CA ALA A 87 2.99 8.25 -5.93
C ALA A 87 1.89 7.88 -6.93
N TYR A 88 2.23 7.05 -7.91
CA TYR A 88 1.25 6.48 -8.84
C TYR A 88 0.41 5.41 -8.12
N GLY A 89 -0.90 5.59 -8.07
CA GLY A 89 -1.86 4.69 -7.43
C GLY A 89 -2.82 4.08 -8.45
N GLU A 90 -2.27 3.34 -9.42
CA GLU A 90 -2.99 2.89 -10.63
C GLU A 90 -3.06 1.36 -10.82
N GLY A 91 -2.85 0.56 -9.78
CA GLY A 91 -2.74 -0.88 -10.03
C GLY A 91 -2.95 -1.78 -8.82
N LYS A 92 -2.14 -2.84 -8.78
CA LYS A 92 -2.16 -3.84 -7.71
C LYS A 92 -1.62 -3.31 -6.39
N VAL A 93 -1.02 -2.12 -6.40
CA VAL A 93 -0.38 -1.51 -5.25
C VAL A 93 -1.03 -0.17 -4.97
N THR A 94 -1.31 0.10 -3.70
CA THR A 94 -1.64 1.43 -3.17
C THR A 94 -0.72 1.73 -1.99
N PHE A 95 -0.89 2.90 -1.39
CA PHE A 95 -0.12 3.35 -0.23
C PHE A 95 -1.05 3.73 0.92
N ALA A 96 -0.54 3.65 2.14
CA ALA A 96 -1.27 4.01 3.35
C ALA A 96 -0.33 4.56 4.42
N GLN A 97 -0.92 5.14 5.46
CA GLN A 97 -0.28 5.44 6.73
C GLN A 97 -0.81 4.47 7.78
N ASP A 98 0.08 3.82 8.54
CA ASP A 98 -0.31 2.94 9.63
C ASP A 98 -0.75 3.72 10.89
N SER A 99 -1.12 3.02 11.96
CA SER A 99 -1.55 3.62 13.22
C SER A 99 -0.48 4.49 13.92
N LYS A 100 0.79 4.35 13.54
CA LYS A 100 1.91 5.17 14.03
C LYS A 100 2.28 6.29 13.04
N ASN A 101 1.45 6.53 12.03
CA ASN A 101 1.68 7.48 10.94
C ASN A 101 2.90 7.15 10.06
N ARG A 102 3.35 5.88 10.03
CA ARG A 102 4.43 5.42 9.15
C ARG A 102 3.87 5.04 7.79
N HIS A 103 4.65 5.28 6.74
CA HIS A 103 4.22 5.04 5.38
C HIS A 103 4.42 3.60 4.95
N VAL A 104 3.37 2.98 4.41
CA VAL A 104 3.37 1.59 3.93
C VAL A 104 2.86 1.50 2.49
N ALA A 105 3.33 0.49 1.77
CA ALA A 105 2.79 0.04 0.51
C ALA A 105 1.91 -1.19 0.75
N ILE A 106 0.79 -1.28 0.04
CA ILE A 106 -0.16 -2.38 0.15
C ILE A 106 -0.36 -2.99 -1.22
N LYS A 107 -0.04 -4.28 -1.37
CA LYS A 107 -0.15 -5.02 -2.63
C LYS A 107 -1.26 -6.07 -2.57
N ILE A 108 -2.07 -6.15 -3.61
CA ILE A 108 -3.04 -7.23 -3.82
C ILE A 108 -2.32 -8.46 -4.38
N VAL A 109 -2.52 -9.61 -3.74
CA VAL A 109 -1.96 -10.90 -4.12
C VAL A 109 -3.07 -11.96 -4.13
N HIS A 110 -3.03 -12.88 -5.09
CA HIS A 110 -3.94 -14.03 -5.09
C HIS A 110 -3.59 -14.98 -3.95
N GLN A 111 -4.59 -15.45 -3.22
CA GLN A 111 -4.40 -16.52 -2.24
C GLN A 111 -3.87 -17.79 -2.92
N ASP A 112 -3.12 -18.58 -2.15
CA ASP A 112 -2.49 -19.85 -2.55
C ASP A 112 -1.55 -19.80 -3.76
N SER A 113 -1.25 -18.62 -4.29
CA SER A 113 -0.22 -18.43 -5.31
C SER A 113 1.19 -18.63 -4.74
N ASP A 114 2.17 -18.90 -5.62
CA ASP A 114 3.58 -18.96 -5.21
C ASP A 114 4.04 -17.65 -4.56
N GLU A 115 3.58 -16.51 -5.09
CA GLU A 115 3.85 -15.19 -4.51
C GLU A 115 3.30 -15.09 -3.08
N HIS A 116 2.06 -15.53 -2.83
CA HIS A 116 1.50 -15.56 -1.47
C HIS A 116 2.33 -16.43 -0.52
N ARG A 117 2.72 -17.62 -0.96
CA ARG A 117 3.55 -18.55 -0.15
C ARG A 117 4.92 -17.96 0.19
N ILE A 118 5.56 -17.27 -0.75
CA ILE A 118 6.84 -16.58 -0.53
C ILE A 118 6.66 -15.44 0.47
N LEU A 119 5.60 -14.64 0.34
CA LEU A 119 5.36 -13.50 1.22
C LEU A 119 5.03 -13.94 2.65
N GLU A 120 4.28 -15.04 2.83
CA GLU A 120 4.09 -15.66 4.15
C GLU A 120 5.40 -16.21 4.72
N PHE A 121 6.24 -16.85 3.90
CA PHE A 121 7.56 -17.29 4.35
C PHE A 121 8.41 -16.10 4.85
N LEU A 122 8.45 -15.00 4.08
CA LEU A 122 9.19 -13.79 4.43
C LEU A 122 8.67 -13.12 5.71
N ARG A 123 7.34 -13.06 5.87
CA ARG A 123 6.70 -12.52 7.08
C ARG A 123 7.13 -13.25 8.36
N ASN A 124 7.39 -14.56 8.25
CA ASN A 124 7.77 -15.40 9.38
C ASN A 124 9.28 -15.37 9.69
N GLN A 125 10.09 -14.65 8.91
CA GLN A 125 11.51 -14.44 9.22
C GLN A 125 11.68 -13.29 10.22
N ASP A 126 12.74 -13.33 11.03
CA ASP A 126 13.07 -12.21 11.90
C ASP A 126 13.62 -11.01 11.10
N LEU A 127 13.44 -9.81 11.64
CA LEU A 127 13.81 -8.57 10.98
C LEU A 127 15.32 -8.43 10.75
N GLU A 128 16.16 -8.99 11.62
CA GLU A 128 17.62 -8.88 11.44
C GLU A 128 18.09 -9.76 10.28
N THR A 129 17.60 -11.01 10.17
CA THR A 129 17.84 -11.87 9.00
C THR A 129 17.40 -11.18 7.70
N LEU A 130 16.19 -10.60 7.68
CA LEU A 130 15.69 -9.90 6.49
C LEU A 130 16.58 -8.70 6.13
N LYS A 131 17.04 -7.95 7.14
CA LYS A 131 17.94 -6.81 6.97
C LYS A 131 19.31 -7.23 6.44
N GLU A 132 19.91 -8.28 7.01
CA GLU A 132 21.20 -8.85 6.58
C GLU A 132 21.19 -9.29 5.11
N HIS A 133 20.03 -9.76 4.64
CA HIS A 133 19.81 -10.16 3.25
C HIS A 133 19.22 -9.07 2.35
N CYS A 134 19.13 -7.82 2.82
CA CYS A 134 18.56 -6.69 2.08
C CYS A 134 17.13 -6.95 1.55
N VAL A 135 16.34 -7.73 2.29
CA VAL A 135 14.96 -8.04 1.96
C VAL A 135 14.02 -7.05 2.65
N VAL A 136 13.06 -6.51 1.87
CA VAL A 136 11.98 -5.69 2.42
C VAL A 136 11.02 -6.61 3.19
N PRO A 137 10.77 -6.36 4.48
CA PRO A 137 9.94 -7.25 5.27
C PRO A 137 8.46 -7.07 4.94
N VAL A 138 7.71 -8.15 5.15
CA VAL A 138 6.25 -8.14 5.15
C VAL A 138 5.78 -7.81 6.57
N LEU A 139 5.12 -6.67 6.72
CA LEU A 139 4.63 -6.17 8.02
C LEU A 139 3.33 -6.85 8.42
N ASP A 140 2.45 -7.11 7.45
CA ASP A 140 1.13 -7.68 7.68
C ASP A 140 0.57 -8.34 6.41
N ILE A 141 -0.34 -9.29 6.58
CA ILE A 141 -1.08 -9.95 5.49
C ILE A 141 -2.55 -9.99 5.90
N LEU A 142 -3.37 -9.24 5.17
CA LEU A 142 -4.81 -9.11 5.44
C LEU A 142 -5.60 -9.91 4.40
N SER A 143 -6.26 -10.98 4.82
CA SER A 143 -6.98 -11.89 3.93
C SER A 143 -8.41 -11.45 3.65
N ILE A 144 -8.86 -11.65 2.40
CA ILE A 144 -10.26 -11.61 1.97
C ILE A 144 -10.56 -12.85 1.10
N GLU A 145 -11.76 -12.97 0.55
CA GLU A 145 -12.11 -14.10 -0.31
C GLU A 145 -11.23 -14.12 -1.59
N GLY A 146 -10.38 -15.15 -1.74
CA GLY A 146 -9.56 -15.40 -2.93
C GLY A 146 -8.30 -14.53 -3.07
N PHE A 147 -8.12 -13.55 -2.20
CA PHE A 147 -7.01 -12.59 -2.25
C PHE A 147 -6.49 -12.22 -0.86
N CYS A 148 -5.29 -11.67 -0.81
CA CYS A 148 -4.77 -11.02 0.38
C CYS A 148 -4.14 -9.67 0.02
N PHE A 149 -4.08 -8.79 1.02
CA PHE A 149 -3.36 -7.53 0.96
C PHE A 149 -2.09 -7.66 1.77
N VAL A 150 -0.96 -7.56 1.09
CA VAL A 150 0.36 -7.66 1.71
C VAL A 150 0.87 -6.26 1.99
N VAL A 151 1.11 -5.96 3.25
CA VAL A 151 1.58 -4.67 3.74
C VAL A 151 3.10 -4.72 3.91
N MET A 152 3.78 -3.76 3.29
CA MET A 152 5.24 -3.61 3.32
C MET A 152 5.59 -2.16 3.64
N PRO A 153 6.77 -1.85 4.19
CA PRO A 153 7.19 -0.47 4.35
C PRO A 153 7.25 0.22 2.98
N ARG A 154 6.85 1.49 2.91
CA ARG A 154 6.93 2.27 1.67
C ARG A 154 8.36 2.79 1.55
N PHE A 155 9.12 2.22 0.61
CA PHE A 155 10.40 2.78 0.20
C PHE A 155 10.16 3.82 -0.88
N VAL A 156 10.70 5.03 -0.68
CA VAL A 156 10.69 6.07 -1.71
C VAL A 156 11.83 5.74 -2.69
N ALA A 157 11.50 5.57 -3.97
CA ALA A 157 12.47 5.43 -5.05
C ALA A 157 12.62 6.77 -5.77
#